data_AF-A0A085Z9S4-F1
#
_entry.id   AF-A0A085Z9S4-F1
#
_cell.length_a   1.000
_cell.length_b   1.000
_cell.length_c   1.000
_cell.angle_alpha   90.00
_cell.angle_beta   90.00
_cell.angle_gamma   90.00
#
_symmetry.space_group_name_H-M   'P 1'
#
loop_
_entity.id
_entity.type
_entity.pdbx_description
1 polymer ?
#
loop_
_entity_poly.entity_id
_entity_poly.type
_entity_poly.pdbx_seq_one_letter_code
_entity_poly.pdbx_strand_id
1 'polypeptide(L)'
;MKIVKFIKGFFLGSFALMMSSCALKSIPSDYNTVKLDVVNTESLGNGTVLVYNGAGILHSADNTARLNVWVDGKSLGQIKAREYLIVDLNKGDHEFKILHIDMVNMRSTHQINVNENTKVIRLEPTITSNKATVTNILPDNFDKYRYRIEQNK
;
A
#
# COMPACT_ATOMS: atom_id res chain seq x y z
N MET A 1 36.73 -28.54 -32.33
CA MET A 1 36.21 -28.90 -30.99
C MET A 1 36.48 -27.85 -29.88
N LYS A 2 36.72 -26.56 -30.20
CA LYS A 2 36.93 -25.49 -29.19
C LYS A 2 35.74 -24.52 -29.09
N ILE A 3 35.03 -24.28 -30.19
CA ILE A 3 33.86 -23.39 -30.27
C ILE A 3 32.68 -23.89 -29.40
N VAL A 4 32.45 -25.21 -29.35
CA VAL A 4 31.36 -25.82 -28.56
C VAL A 4 31.57 -25.67 -27.04
N LYS A 5 32.83 -25.59 -26.58
CA LYS A 5 33.14 -25.38 -25.15
C LYS A 5 32.86 -23.94 -24.71
N PHE A 6 33.06 -22.96 -25.59
CA PHE A 6 32.80 -21.55 -25.32
C PHE A 6 31.29 -21.25 -25.21
N ILE A 7 30.47 -21.88 -26.05
CA ILE A 7 29.01 -21.72 -26.04
C ILE A 7 28.38 -22.30 -24.76
N LYS A 8 28.93 -23.41 -24.24
CA LYS A 8 28.48 -24.00 -22.96
C LYS A 8 28.78 -23.12 -21.74
N GLY A 9 29.90 -22.40 -21.74
CA GLY A 9 30.24 -21.45 -20.66
C GLY A 9 29.34 -20.20 -20.68
N PHE A 10 29.00 -19.71 -21.88
CA PHE A 10 28.14 -18.53 -22.04
C PHE A 10 26.68 -18.80 -21.65
N PHE A 11 26.15 -19.99 -21.96
CA PHE A 11 24.80 -20.40 -21.51
C PHE A 11 24.70 -20.55 -19.99
N LEU A 12 25.78 -20.95 -19.30
CA LEU A 12 25.79 -21.08 -17.83
C LEU A 12 25.81 -19.72 -17.13
N GLY A 13 26.50 -18.72 -17.69
CA GLY A 13 26.55 -17.37 -17.12
C GLY A 13 25.24 -16.59 -17.28
N SER A 14 24.52 -16.79 -18.38
CA SER A 14 23.27 -16.06 -18.66
C SER A 14 22.09 -16.52 -17.79
N PHE A 15 22.08 -17.76 -17.29
CA PHE A 15 21.04 -18.25 -16.38
C PHE A 15 21.20 -17.68 -14.96
N ALA A 16 22.44 -17.42 -14.53
CA ALA A 16 22.73 -16.86 -13.19
C ALA A 16 22.28 -15.38 -13.06
N LEU A 17 22.27 -14.63 -14.17
CA LEU A 17 21.88 -13.21 -14.20
C LEU A 17 20.36 -12.98 -14.22
N MET A 18 19.53 -14.01 -14.46
CA MET A 18 18.06 -13.86 -14.46
C MET A 18 17.42 -14.05 -13.07
N MET A 19 18.19 -14.49 -12.07
CA MET A 19 17.67 -14.81 -10.72
C MET A 19 17.71 -13.62 -9.76
N SER A 20 18.23 -12.46 -10.17
CA SER A 20 18.08 -11.19 -9.42
C SER A 20 16.71 -10.55 -9.70
N SER A 21 15.64 -11.32 -9.48
CA SER A 21 14.31 -10.75 -9.36
C SER A 21 14.31 -9.86 -8.11
N CYS A 22 14.38 -8.55 -8.30
CA CYS A 22 14.12 -7.59 -7.24
C CYS A 22 12.66 -7.74 -6.82
N ALA A 23 12.40 -8.60 -5.83
CA ALA A 23 11.12 -8.62 -5.15
C ALA A 23 10.84 -7.22 -4.59
N LEU A 24 9.68 -6.65 -4.92
CA LEU A 24 9.29 -5.33 -4.44
C LEU A 24 9.25 -5.34 -2.91
N LYS A 25 10.02 -4.45 -2.28
CA LYS A 25 10.20 -4.43 -0.83
C LYS A 25 9.13 -3.57 -0.16
N SER A 26 8.81 -3.92 1.08
CA SER A 26 8.10 -3.03 2.00
C SER A 26 8.89 -1.73 2.19
N ILE A 27 8.19 -0.64 2.46
CA ILE A 27 8.78 0.67 2.75
C ILE A 27 8.39 1.11 4.18
N PRO A 28 9.30 1.76 4.92
CA PRO A 28 8.98 2.34 6.23
C PRO A 28 8.04 3.55 6.05
N SER A 29 7.36 3.95 7.12
CA SER A 29 6.55 5.17 7.13
C SER A 29 7.42 6.39 7.48
N ASP A 30 7.16 7.51 6.81
CA ASP A 30 7.67 8.84 7.15
C ASP A 30 6.63 9.66 7.95
N TYR A 31 5.45 9.10 8.19
CA TYR A 31 4.37 9.73 8.95
C TYR A 31 4.35 9.21 10.38
N ASN A 32 4.09 10.10 11.33
CA ASN A 32 3.66 9.69 12.67
C ASN A 32 2.22 9.22 12.59
N THR A 33 1.94 8.05 13.13
CA THR A 33 0.57 7.53 13.18
C THR A 33 -0.14 7.97 14.45
N VAL A 34 -1.43 8.32 14.32
CA VAL A 34 -2.29 8.70 15.45
C VAL A 34 -2.90 7.43 16.04
N LYS A 35 -2.69 7.21 17.34
CA LYS A 35 -3.34 6.12 18.07
C LYS A 35 -4.56 6.67 18.80
N LEU A 36 -5.71 6.08 18.52
CA LEU A 36 -6.97 6.36 19.22
C LEU A 36 -7.36 5.13 20.03
N ASP A 37 -7.86 5.36 21.24
CA ASP A 37 -8.34 4.27 22.11
C ASP A 37 -9.59 3.58 21.53
N VAL A 38 -10.47 4.39 20.95
CA VAL A 38 -11.67 3.93 20.22
C VAL A 38 -11.71 4.66 18.89
N VAL A 39 -11.80 3.90 17.81
CA VAL A 39 -11.89 4.44 16.45
C VAL A 39 -13.35 4.43 16.01
N ASN A 40 -13.93 5.61 15.84
CA ASN A 40 -15.26 5.82 15.26
C ASN A 40 -15.22 7.00 14.27
N THR A 41 -16.31 7.28 13.56
CA THR A 41 -16.35 8.38 12.58
C THR A 41 -16.41 9.77 13.22
N GLU A 42 -16.71 9.88 14.52
CA GLU A 42 -16.72 11.15 15.26
C GLU A 42 -15.31 11.54 15.72
N SER A 43 -14.43 10.56 15.93
CA SER A 43 -13.03 10.75 16.26
C SER A 43 -12.14 11.04 15.03
N LEU A 44 -12.74 11.21 13.85
CA LEU A 44 -12.06 11.43 12.57
C LEU A 44 -12.59 12.70 11.90
N GLY A 45 -11.83 13.25 10.95
CA GLY A 45 -12.13 14.50 10.25
C GLY A 45 -11.12 15.60 10.61
N ASN A 46 -11.29 16.78 10.03
CA ASN A 46 -10.39 17.93 10.24
C ASN A 46 -8.89 17.60 10.05
N GLY A 47 -8.59 16.71 9.12
CA GLY A 47 -7.22 16.27 8.82
C GLY A 47 -6.80 14.97 9.50
N THR A 48 -7.48 14.52 10.56
CA THR A 48 -7.25 13.19 11.13
C THR A 48 -8.02 12.16 10.29
N VAL A 49 -7.29 11.44 9.45
CA VAL A 49 -7.85 10.56 8.41
C VAL A 49 -7.43 9.11 8.65
N LEU A 50 -8.41 8.22 8.64
CA LEU A 50 -8.19 6.78 8.59
C LEU A 50 -7.95 6.34 7.15
N VAL A 51 -6.82 5.69 6.91
CA VAL A 51 -6.46 5.09 5.61
C VAL A 51 -6.40 3.58 5.79
N TYR A 52 -7.14 2.83 4.98
CA TYR A 52 -7.17 1.38 5.10
C TYR A 52 -7.08 0.66 3.75
N ASN A 53 -6.59 -0.57 3.79
CA ASN A 53 -6.59 -1.45 2.64
C ASN A 53 -7.87 -2.28 2.59
N GLY A 54 -8.76 -1.92 1.67
CA GLY A 54 -10.05 -2.54 1.42
C GLY A 54 -10.02 -3.65 0.37
N ALA A 55 -8.89 -4.36 0.22
CA ALA A 55 -8.79 -5.55 -0.61
C ALA A 55 -9.88 -6.58 -0.25
N GLY A 56 -10.53 -7.11 -1.29
CA GLY A 56 -11.60 -8.11 -1.13
C GLY A 56 -11.12 -9.42 -0.51
N ILE A 57 -12.08 -10.28 -0.17
CA ILE A 57 -11.82 -11.61 0.44
C ILE A 57 -10.90 -12.47 -0.42
N LEU A 58 -11.03 -12.38 -1.76
CA LEU A 58 -10.23 -13.15 -2.70
C LEU A 58 -8.72 -12.84 -2.58
N HIS A 59 -8.37 -11.57 -2.42
CA HIS A 59 -7.01 -11.06 -2.23
C HIS A 59 -6.50 -11.25 -0.78
N SER A 60 -7.41 -11.41 0.18
CA SER A 60 -7.05 -11.62 1.58
C SER A 60 -6.62 -13.07 1.87
N ALA A 61 -7.03 -14.04 1.05
CA ALA A 61 -6.87 -15.47 1.32
C ALA A 61 -5.46 -16.00 0.99
N ASP A 62 -4.78 -15.40 0.01
CA ASP A 62 -3.43 -15.76 -0.44
C ASP A 62 -2.36 -14.75 0.01
N ASN A 63 -2.74 -13.78 0.85
CA ASN A 63 -1.89 -12.68 1.32
C ASN A 63 -1.38 -11.78 0.17
N THR A 64 -2.10 -11.74 -0.96
CA THR A 64 -1.80 -10.89 -2.12
C THR A 64 -2.68 -9.64 -2.10
N ALA A 65 -2.12 -8.52 -1.65
CA ALA A 65 -2.78 -7.19 -1.65
C ALA A 65 -1.93 -6.14 -0.93
N ARG A 66 -0.63 -6.39 -0.75
CA ARG A 66 0.22 -5.50 0.03
C ARG A 66 0.42 -4.22 -0.77
N LEU A 67 0.02 -3.09 -0.18
CA LEU A 67 0.12 -1.78 -0.80
C LEU A 67 1.25 -0.99 -0.17
N ASN A 68 2.21 -0.55 -0.98
CA ASN A 68 3.09 0.55 -0.60
C ASN A 68 2.41 1.86 -1.01
N VAL A 69 2.31 2.80 -0.08
CA VAL A 69 1.55 4.03 -0.26
C VAL A 69 2.45 5.23 0.01
N TRP A 70 2.34 6.25 -0.85
CA TRP A 70 2.94 7.56 -0.64
C TRP A 70 1.86 8.64 -0.72
N VAL A 71 2.02 9.67 0.11
CA VAL A 71 1.19 10.88 0.10
C VAL A 71 2.12 12.07 -0.04
N ASP A 72 1.97 12.83 -1.12
CA ASP A 72 2.83 13.98 -1.50
C ASP A 72 4.33 13.64 -1.50
N GLY A 73 4.65 12.47 -2.06
CA GLY A 73 6.01 11.97 -2.16
C GLY A 73 6.60 11.40 -0.85
N LYS A 74 5.93 11.57 0.30
CA LYS A 74 6.33 10.95 1.57
C LYS A 74 5.72 9.57 1.73
N SER A 75 6.49 8.62 2.26
CA SER A 75 6.02 7.25 2.42
C SER A 75 5.02 7.16 3.56
N LEU A 76 3.78 6.72 3.27
CA LEU A 76 2.85 6.30 4.31
C LEU A 76 3.23 4.91 4.84
N GLY A 77 4.07 4.17 4.14
CA GLY A 77 4.51 2.82 4.48
C GLY A 77 3.76 1.74 3.69
N GLN A 78 4.00 0.48 4.05
CA GLN A 78 3.19 -0.64 3.59
C GLN A 78 1.88 -0.76 4.39
N ILE A 79 0.78 -1.12 3.73
CA ILE A 79 -0.52 -1.44 4.32
C ILE A 79 -0.99 -2.78 3.74
N LYS A 80 -1.08 -3.83 4.57
CA LYS A 80 -1.55 -5.16 4.14
C LYS A 80 -3.08 -5.23 4.13
N ALA A 81 -3.62 -6.29 3.55
CA ALA A 81 -5.06 -6.54 3.57
C ALA A 81 -5.60 -6.51 5.02
N ARG A 82 -6.74 -5.84 5.22
CA ARG A 82 -7.36 -5.61 6.54
C ARG A 82 -6.49 -4.87 7.54
N GLU A 83 -5.50 -4.12 7.09
CA GLU A 83 -4.80 -3.16 7.92
C GLU A 83 -5.32 -1.74 7.68
N TYR A 84 -5.30 -0.95 8.75
CA TYR A 84 -5.55 0.48 8.70
C TYR A 84 -4.52 1.24 9.53
N LEU A 85 -4.40 2.52 9.27
CA LEU A 85 -3.66 3.46 10.09
C LEU A 85 -4.39 4.80 10.08
N ILE A 86 -4.09 5.64 11.06
CA ILE A 86 -4.65 6.98 11.15
C ILE A 86 -3.47 7.94 11.08
N VAL A 87 -3.61 8.97 10.25
CA VAL A 87 -2.60 10.01 10.06
C VAL A 87 -3.26 11.37 10.01
N ASP A 88 -2.49 12.38 10.41
CA ASP A 88 -2.87 13.77 10.19
C ASP A 88 -2.39 14.22 8.80
N LEU A 89 -3.35 14.63 7.98
CA LEU A 89 -3.17 15.24 6.68
C LEU A 89 -3.69 16.67 6.75
N ASN A 90 -2.95 17.61 6.17
CA ASN A 90 -3.43 18.98 6.07
C ASN A 90 -4.70 19.04 5.19
N LYS A 91 -5.46 20.13 5.29
CA LYS A 91 -6.55 20.36 4.34
C LYS A 91 -5.95 20.72 2.97
N GLY A 92 -6.53 20.21 1.89
CA GLY A 92 -6.08 20.50 0.52
C GLY A 92 -6.03 19.26 -0.36
N ASP A 93 -5.49 19.43 -1.56
CA ASP A 93 -5.30 18.33 -2.51
C ASP A 93 -4.00 17.59 -2.21
N HIS A 94 -4.11 16.26 -2.13
CA HIS A 94 -3.00 15.36 -1.85
C HIS A 94 -2.85 14.32 -2.95
N GLU A 95 -1.60 14.10 -3.39
CA GLU A 95 -1.27 13.05 -4.33
C GLU A 95 -1.05 11.73 -3.58
N PHE A 96 -1.96 10.77 -3.77
CA PHE A 96 -1.82 9.40 -3.31
C PHE A 96 -1.22 8.52 -4.39
N LYS A 97 0.01 8.05 -4.19
CA LYS A 97 0.65 7.06 -5.04
C LYS A 97 0.56 5.70 -4.39
N ILE A 98 0.09 4.70 -5.14
CA ILE A 98 -0.15 3.34 -4.63
C ILE A 98 0.58 2.36 -5.53
N LEU A 99 1.35 1.47 -4.91
CA LEU A 99 2.01 0.33 -5.56
C LEU A 99 1.50 -0.96 -4.93
N HIS A 100 0.92 -1.82 -5.74
CA HIS A 100 0.62 -3.19 -5.33
C HIS A 100 1.91 -4.02 -5.47
N ILE A 101 2.52 -4.40 -4.36
CA ILE A 101 3.86 -5.03 -4.41
C ILE A 101 3.83 -6.50 -4.85
N ASP A 102 2.66 -7.14 -4.78
CA ASP A 102 2.47 -8.53 -5.22
C ASP A 102 2.24 -8.63 -6.74
N MET A 103 2.08 -7.49 -7.43
CA MET A 103 1.85 -7.42 -8.87
C MET A 103 2.93 -6.60 -9.57
N VAL A 104 3.46 -7.13 -10.68
CA VAL A 104 4.51 -6.47 -11.45
C VAL A 104 3.95 -5.19 -12.08
N ASN A 105 4.63 -4.08 -11.83
CA ASN A 105 4.34 -2.76 -12.42
C ASN A 105 2.92 -2.21 -12.18
N MET A 106 2.20 -2.66 -11.16
CA MET A 106 0.87 -2.14 -10.84
C MET A 106 0.95 -0.91 -9.92
N ARG A 107 1.01 0.26 -10.55
CA ARG A 107 1.06 1.56 -9.88
C ARG A 107 -0.10 2.44 -10.33
N SER A 108 -0.60 3.26 -9.42
CA SER A 108 -1.63 4.25 -9.72
C SER A 108 -1.44 5.49 -8.86
N THR A 109 -1.82 6.64 -9.39
CA THR A 109 -1.81 7.92 -8.68
C THR A 109 -3.24 8.46 -8.62
N HIS A 110 -3.64 8.98 -7.46
CA HIS A 110 -4.97 9.53 -7.20
C HIS A 110 -4.85 10.88 -6.52
N GLN A 111 -5.65 11.86 -6.93
CA GLN A 111 -5.75 13.15 -6.26
C GLN A 111 -6.92 13.09 -5.27
N ILE A 112 -6.67 13.38 -4.01
CA ILE A 112 -7.68 13.37 -2.95
C ILE A 112 -7.70 14.73 -2.27
N ASN A 113 -8.87 15.38 -2.30
CA ASN A 113 -9.10 16.59 -1.51
C ASN A 113 -9.46 16.21 -0.07
N VAL A 114 -8.58 16.53 0.87
CA VAL A 114 -8.81 16.42 2.31
C VAL A 114 -9.47 17.71 2.78
N ASN A 115 -10.70 17.63 3.27
CA ASN A 115 -11.42 18.73 3.89
C ASN A 115 -11.88 18.34 5.30
N GLU A 116 -12.67 19.21 5.91
CA GLU A 116 -13.18 19.05 7.29
C GLU A 116 -13.94 17.75 7.51
N ASN A 117 -14.60 17.25 6.45
CA ASN A 117 -15.44 16.08 6.48
C ASN A 117 -14.72 14.82 5.97
N THR A 118 -13.48 14.92 5.49
CA THR A 118 -12.72 13.76 5.02
C THR A 118 -12.26 12.95 6.24
N LYS A 119 -12.85 11.77 6.40
CA LYS A 119 -12.64 10.91 7.59
C LYS A 119 -11.94 9.60 7.24
N VAL A 120 -12.37 8.97 6.16
CA VAL A 120 -11.94 7.61 5.80
C VAL A 120 -11.59 7.55 4.31
N ILE A 121 -10.40 7.05 4.02
CA ILE A 121 -9.90 6.77 2.67
C ILE A 121 -9.71 5.26 2.52
N ARG A 122 -10.44 4.67 1.57
CA ARG A 122 -10.30 3.28 1.15
C ARG A 122 -9.26 3.19 0.04
N LEU A 123 -8.25 2.35 0.25
CA LEU A 123 -7.32 1.92 -0.79
C LEU A 123 -7.70 0.51 -1.24
N GLU A 124 -7.95 0.30 -2.52
CA GLU A 124 -8.42 -0.99 -3.03
C GLU A 124 -7.54 -1.45 -4.20
N PRO A 125 -6.72 -2.50 -4.03
CA PRO A 125 -6.13 -3.19 -5.16
C PRO A 125 -7.23 -3.98 -5.89
N THR A 126 -7.26 -3.85 -7.21
CA THR A 126 -8.11 -4.64 -8.11
C THR A 126 -7.20 -5.48 -9.03
N ILE A 127 -7.79 -6.34 -9.86
CA ILE A 127 -7.05 -7.21 -10.78
C ILE A 127 -6.22 -6.39 -11.82
N THR A 128 -6.62 -5.15 -12.12
CA THR A 128 -6.01 -4.35 -13.19
C THR A 128 -5.45 -3.00 -12.73
N SER A 129 -5.81 -2.51 -11.53
CA SER A 129 -5.40 -1.19 -11.03
C SER A 129 -5.54 -1.09 -9.51
N ASN A 130 -5.09 0.01 -8.91
CA ASN A 130 -5.50 0.36 -7.55
C ASN A 130 -6.44 1.56 -7.58
N LYS A 131 -7.38 1.60 -6.64
CA LYS A 131 -8.30 2.72 -6.42
C LYS A 131 -8.03 3.35 -5.07
N ALA A 132 -8.23 4.66 -4.98
CA ALA A 132 -8.29 5.39 -3.73
C ALA A 132 -9.62 6.15 -3.70
N THR A 133 -10.40 6.00 -2.62
CA THR A 133 -11.75 6.59 -2.54
C THR A 133 -12.02 7.11 -1.14
N VAL A 134 -12.51 8.34 -1.04
CA VAL A 134 -13.02 8.89 0.22
C VAL A 134 -14.39 8.29 0.47
N THR A 135 -14.55 7.53 1.55
CA THR A 135 -15.82 6.88 1.92
C THR A 135 -16.50 7.55 3.09
N ASN A 136 -15.73 8.16 3.99
CA ASN A 136 -16.19 8.74 5.28
C ASN A 136 -16.93 7.77 6.21
N ILE A 137 -16.96 6.48 5.87
CA ILE A 137 -17.59 5.39 6.59
C ILE A 137 -16.53 4.32 6.82
N LEU A 138 -16.49 3.77 8.03
CA LEU A 138 -15.60 2.66 8.39
C LEU A 138 -15.95 1.41 7.54
N PRO A 139 -14.97 0.54 7.23
CA PRO A 139 -15.26 -0.66 6.44
C PRO A 139 -16.18 -1.62 7.20
N ASP A 140 -16.95 -2.41 6.47
CA ASP A 140 -17.77 -3.47 7.05
C ASP A 140 -16.90 -4.45 7.85
N ASN A 141 -17.41 -4.90 9.00
CA ASN A 141 -16.67 -5.73 9.95
C ASN A 141 -15.33 -5.09 10.37
N PHE A 142 -15.36 -3.80 10.73
CA PHE A 142 -14.16 -3.06 11.13
C PHE A 142 -13.42 -3.71 12.32
N ASP A 143 -14.12 -4.47 13.16
CA ASP A 143 -13.56 -5.32 14.23
C ASP A 143 -12.52 -6.33 13.73
N LYS A 144 -12.58 -6.73 12.45
CA LYS A 144 -11.63 -7.64 11.80
C LYS A 144 -10.41 -6.93 11.23
N TYR A 145 -10.41 -5.59 11.22
CA TYR A 145 -9.29 -4.80 10.77
C TYR A 145 -8.28 -4.60 11.90
N ARG A 146 -7.00 -4.63 11.55
CA ARG A 146 -5.91 -4.46 12.51
C ARG A 146 -5.27 -3.10 12.31
N TYR A 147 -4.99 -2.42 13.41
CA TYR A 147 -4.13 -1.25 13.38
C TYR A 147 -2.74 -1.68 12.90
N ARG A 148 -2.20 -0.98 11.91
CA ARG A 148 -0.89 -1.27 11.34
C ARG A 148 0.20 -0.88 12.32
N ILE A 149 0.98 -1.87 12.76
CA ILE A 149 2.19 -1.64 13.55
C ILE A 149 3.31 -1.16 12.62
N GLU A 150 3.94 -0.04 12.95
CA GLU A 150 5.08 0.49 12.21
C GLU A 150 6.21 -0.55 12.12
N GLN A 151 6.71 -0.76 10.90
CA GLN A 151 7.89 -1.60 10.66
C GLN A 151 9.10 -0.71 10.91
N ASN A 152 9.94 -1.05 11.90
CA ASN A 152 11.15 -0.31 12.23
C ASN A 152 12.07 -0.15 11.00
N LYS A 153 12.72 1.02 10.89
CA LYS A 153 13.74 1.32 9.87
C LYS A 153 14.96 0.42 9.99
#